data_AF-A0A8E0RJ85-F1
#
_entry.id   AF-A0A8E0RJ85-F1
#
_cell.length_a   1.000
_cell.length_b   1.000
_cell.length_c   1.000
_cell.angle_alpha   90.00
_cell.angle_beta   90.00
_cell.angle_gamma   90.00
#
_symmetry.space_group_name_H-M   'P 1'
#
loop_
_entity.id
_entity.type
_entity.pdbx_description
1 polymer ?
#
loop_
_entity_poly.entity_id
_entity_poly.type
_entity_poly.pdbx_seq_one_letter_code
_entity_poly.pdbx_strand_id
1 'polypeptide(L)'
;MEANYVNSLFLQNLLGKSSGSLCFGMGPSGGKLASLRQVTASLTQNAREIFRMIAEHQLNAPLHETHGEHVGMPLEDLYWRCRDAFLTNSEATLRTQLTEFRDHKLINMRKGPDGTEMLVIPMDKDALTKFLENFESFC
;
A
#
# COMPACT_ATOMS: atom_id res chain seq x y z
N MET A 1 -37.68 32.92 -0.83
CA MET A 1 -36.80 32.14 -1.73
C MET A 1 -35.92 31.30 -0.83
N GLU A 2 -36.28 30.04 -0.59
CA GLU A 2 -35.38 29.08 0.07
C GLU A 2 -35.50 27.76 -0.68
N ALA A 3 -34.38 27.33 -1.25
CA ALA A 3 -34.26 26.13 -2.05
C ALA A 3 -34.30 24.90 -1.13
N ASN A 4 -35.27 24.02 -1.39
CA ASN A 4 -35.46 22.73 -0.74
C ASN A 4 -34.29 21.79 -1.08
N TYR A 5 -33.34 21.60 -0.17
CA TYR A 5 -32.18 20.72 -0.34
C TYR A 5 -32.42 19.27 0.14
N VAL A 6 -33.66 18.77 0.04
CA VAL A 6 -34.05 17.46 0.58
C VAL A 6 -34.07 16.32 -0.44
N ASN A 7 -33.30 16.44 -1.54
CA ASN A 7 -33.17 15.35 -2.53
C ASN A 7 -31.72 15.10 -2.97
N SER A 8 -30.77 15.24 -2.05
CA SER A 8 -29.41 14.79 -2.31
C SER A 8 -29.30 13.28 -2.04
N LEU A 9 -29.08 12.48 -3.08
CA LEU A 9 -28.75 11.05 -2.97
C LEU A 9 -27.56 10.80 -2.02
N PHE A 10 -26.70 11.81 -1.85
CA PHE A 10 -25.54 11.76 -0.96
C PHE A 10 -25.93 11.56 0.51
N LEU A 11 -27.05 12.14 0.95
CA LEU A 11 -27.52 12.01 2.33
C LEU A 11 -28.37 10.76 2.57
N GLN A 12 -28.94 10.17 1.51
CA GLN A 12 -29.67 8.89 1.58
C GLN A 12 -28.72 7.71 1.83
N ASN A 13 -27.50 7.75 1.29
CA ASN A 13 -26.49 6.70 1.54
C ASN A 13 -25.79 6.82 2.90
N LEU A 14 -25.82 8.00 3.54
CA LEU A 14 -25.10 8.24 4.79
C LEU A 14 -25.91 7.83 6.04
N LEU A 15 -27.25 7.72 5.94
CA LEU A 15 -28.14 7.53 7.10
C LEU A 15 -29.17 6.40 6.94
N GLY A 16 -28.90 5.36 6.15
CA GLY A 16 -29.75 4.18 6.03
C GLY A 16 -29.36 3.03 6.97
N LYS A 17 -29.91 3.00 8.19
CA LYS A 17 -29.78 1.90 9.15
C LYS A 17 -30.60 0.66 8.75
N SER A 18 -29.90 -0.46 8.60
CA SER A 18 -30.21 -1.84 9.01
C SER A 18 -31.68 -2.29 9.14
N SER A 19 -32.09 -3.23 8.28
CA SER A 19 -32.98 -4.36 8.61
C SER A 19 -32.96 -5.38 7.46
N GLY A 20 -32.23 -6.48 7.64
CA GLY A 20 -32.17 -7.56 6.66
C GLY A 20 -30.85 -8.32 6.73
N SER A 21 -30.87 -9.44 7.44
CA SER A 21 -29.79 -10.41 7.61
C SER A 21 -28.96 -10.68 6.34
N LEU A 22 -27.73 -10.18 6.31
CA LEU A 22 -26.57 -10.88 5.77
C LEU A 22 -25.37 -10.58 6.67
N CYS A 23 -25.02 -11.56 7.49
CA CYS A 23 -23.76 -11.59 8.21
C CYS A 23 -22.63 -11.79 7.19
N PHE A 24 -22.16 -10.73 6.55
CA PHE A 24 -20.77 -10.71 6.12
C PHE A 24 -19.94 -10.41 7.36
N GLY A 25 -19.40 -11.47 7.95
CA GLY A 25 -18.46 -11.41 9.05
C GLY A 25 -17.26 -10.56 8.66
N MET A 26 -17.31 -9.27 8.96
CA MET A 26 -16.16 -8.39 8.91
C MET A 26 -15.56 -8.41 10.31
N GLY A 27 -14.57 -9.30 10.50
CA GLY A 27 -13.70 -9.24 11.67
C GLY A 27 -13.05 -7.85 11.81
N PRO A 28 -12.42 -7.55 12.95
CA PRO A 28 -11.86 -6.24 13.29
C PRO A 28 -10.66 -5.77 12.41
N SER A 29 -10.45 -6.38 11.24
CA SER A 29 -9.36 -6.09 10.31
C SER A 29 -9.74 -5.15 9.14
N GLY A 30 -11.04 -4.82 8.97
CA GLY A 30 -11.55 -4.11 7.79
C GLY A 30 -11.19 -2.61 7.69
N GLY A 31 -10.84 -1.96 8.80
CA GLY A 31 -10.55 -0.51 8.80
C GLY A 31 -9.23 -0.14 8.10
N LYS A 32 -8.17 -0.94 8.30
CA LYS A 32 -6.85 -0.68 7.66
C LYS A 32 -6.90 -0.86 6.15
N LEU A 33 -7.65 -1.84 5.67
CA LEU A 33 -7.77 -2.14 4.24
C LEU A 33 -8.50 -1.01 3.49
N ALA A 34 -9.53 -0.40 4.08
CA ALA A 34 -10.24 0.72 3.46
C ALA A 34 -9.35 1.97 3.29
N SER A 35 -8.57 2.33 4.32
CA SER A 35 -7.63 3.45 4.23
C SER A 35 -6.51 3.19 3.22
N LEU A 36 -5.96 1.97 3.20
CA LEU A 36 -4.95 1.59 2.22
C LEU A 36 -5.51 1.62 0.79
N ARG A 37 -6.74 1.13 0.56
CA ARG A 37 -7.43 1.21 -0.75
C ARG A 37 -7.57 2.66 -1.23
N GLN A 38 -7.93 3.57 -0.35
CA GLN A 38 -8.05 4.98 -0.69
C GLN A 38 -6.69 5.61 -1.03
N VAL A 39 -5.62 5.20 -0.35
CA VAL A 39 -4.26 5.63 -0.69
C VAL A 39 -3.84 5.06 -2.06
N THR A 40 -4.11 3.79 -2.34
CA THR A 40 -3.76 3.16 -3.62
C THR A 40 -4.48 3.76 -4.82
N ALA A 41 -5.69 4.29 -4.63
CA ALA A 41 -6.42 5.01 -5.67
C ALA A 41 -5.75 6.35 -6.03
N SER A 42 -5.03 6.96 -5.08
CA SER A 42 -4.28 8.21 -5.29
C SER A 42 -2.89 7.97 -5.90
N LEU A 43 -2.42 6.72 -5.95
CA LEU A 43 -1.12 6.38 -6.52
C LEU A 43 -1.21 6.30 -8.05
N THR A 44 -0.17 6.78 -8.73
CA THR A 44 0.02 6.58 -10.18
C THR A 44 0.28 5.11 -10.49
N GLN A 45 0.05 4.66 -11.73
CA GLN A 45 0.35 3.27 -12.13
C GLN A 45 1.81 2.90 -11.82
N ASN A 46 2.76 3.81 -12.07
CA ASN A 46 4.17 3.55 -11.80
C ASN A 46 4.42 3.36 -10.29
N ALA A 47 3.84 4.21 -9.46
CA ALA A 47 3.94 4.08 -8.01
C ALA A 47 3.36 2.74 -7.51
N ARG A 48 2.28 2.28 -8.14
CA ARG A 48 1.68 0.98 -7.84
C ARG A 48 2.63 -0.19 -8.12
N GLU A 49 3.27 -0.18 -9.29
CA GLU A 49 4.26 -1.21 -9.65
C GLU A 49 5.49 -1.18 -8.74
N ILE A 50 5.99 0.02 -8.37
CA ILE A 50 7.10 0.17 -7.43
C ILE A 50 6.75 -0.46 -6.07
N PHE A 51 5.53 -0.22 -5.57
CA PHE A 51 5.08 -0.81 -4.32
C PHE A 51 4.95 -2.34 -4.41
N ARG A 52 4.37 -2.86 -5.51
CA ARG A 52 4.28 -4.30 -5.78
C ARG A 52 5.65 -4.96 -5.74
N MET A 53 6.64 -4.35 -6.38
CA MET A 53 8.01 -4.88 -6.44
C MET A 53 8.67 -5.02 -5.06
N ILE A 54 8.49 -4.03 -4.19
CA ILE A 54 8.97 -4.10 -2.79
C ILE A 54 8.24 -5.22 -2.04
N ALA A 55 6.92 -5.31 -2.23
CA ALA A 55 6.08 -6.29 -1.56
C ALA A 55 6.41 -7.73 -1.96
N GLU A 56 6.55 -8.00 -3.25
CA GLU A 56 6.98 -9.29 -3.79
C GLU A 56 8.34 -9.69 -3.26
N HIS A 57 9.30 -8.76 -3.21
CA HIS A 57 10.61 -9.04 -2.63
C HIS A 57 10.51 -9.48 -1.16
N GLN A 58 9.68 -8.79 -0.37
CA GLN A 58 9.46 -9.12 1.04
C GLN A 58 8.70 -10.45 1.23
N LEU A 59 7.79 -10.81 0.32
CA LEU A 59 7.09 -12.10 0.34
C LEU A 59 8.02 -13.26 -0.03
N ASN A 60 8.82 -13.07 -1.09
CA ASN A 60 9.80 -14.04 -1.59
C ASN A 60 11.04 -14.17 -0.69
N ALA A 61 11.29 -13.22 0.21
CA ALA A 61 12.38 -13.30 1.16
C ALA A 61 12.30 -14.59 2.01
N PRO A 62 13.39 -15.40 2.07
CA PRO A 62 13.43 -16.66 2.81
C PRO A 62 12.92 -16.53 4.24
N LEU A 63 12.13 -17.52 4.68
CA LEU A 63 11.49 -17.55 6.01
C LEU A 63 12.49 -17.43 7.19
N HIS A 64 13.78 -17.69 6.96
CA HIS A 64 14.84 -17.60 7.97
C HIS A 64 15.35 -16.18 8.23
N GLU A 65 15.04 -15.23 7.35
CA GLU A 65 15.46 -13.82 7.49
C GLU A 65 14.40 -12.98 8.22
N THR A 66 13.26 -13.58 8.57
CA THR A 66 12.11 -12.93 9.23
C THR A 66 12.42 -12.35 10.61
N HIS A 67 13.58 -12.69 11.19
CA HIS A 67 14.02 -12.27 12.52
C HIS A 67 15.34 -11.47 12.53
N GLY A 68 15.74 -10.84 11.41
CA GLY A 68 17.03 -10.14 11.29
C GLY A 68 16.97 -8.73 10.71
N GLU A 69 18.10 -8.02 10.84
CA GLU A 69 18.35 -6.67 10.26
C GLU A 69 18.36 -6.64 8.72
N HIS A 70 18.20 -7.81 8.08
CA HIS A 70 18.13 -7.99 6.62
C HIS A 70 16.69 -8.10 6.07
N VAL A 71 15.66 -7.89 6.90
CA VAL A 71 14.28 -7.80 6.41
C VAL A 71 14.13 -6.49 5.64
N GLY A 72 14.24 -6.52 4.31
CA GLY A 72 13.97 -5.37 3.46
C GLY A 72 14.67 -5.42 2.09
N MET A 73 14.16 -4.65 1.14
CA MET A 73 14.79 -4.47 -0.17
C MET A 73 15.79 -3.31 -0.12
N PRO A 74 17.04 -3.48 -0.56
CA PRO A 74 17.98 -2.37 -0.72
C PRO A 74 17.45 -1.32 -1.70
N LEU A 75 17.61 -0.04 -1.36
CA LEU A 75 17.19 1.08 -2.24
C LEU A 75 17.85 1.00 -3.62
N GLU A 76 19.11 0.61 -3.67
CA GLU A 76 19.85 0.46 -4.92
C GLU A 76 19.24 -0.64 -5.80
N ASP A 77 18.87 -1.79 -5.22
CA ASP A 77 18.23 -2.89 -5.96
C ASP A 77 16.85 -2.46 -6.47
N LEU A 78 16.07 -1.74 -5.66
CA LEU A 78 14.80 -1.16 -6.11
C LEU A 78 15.02 -0.22 -7.30
N TYR A 79 16.01 0.67 -7.21
CA TYR A 79 16.31 1.63 -8.28
C TYR A 79 16.66 0.93 -9.59
N TRP A 80 17.51 -0.10 -9.54
CA TRP A 80 17.87 -0.88 -10.72
C TRP A 80 16.65 -1.54 -11.36
N ARG A 81 15.80 -2.19 -10.57
CA ARG A 81 14.59 -2.83 -11.07
C ARG A 81 13.56 -1.83 -11.60
N CYS A 82 13.40 -0.68 -10.94
CA CYS A 82 12.52 0.39 -11.41
C CYS A 82 12.97 0.96 -12.75
N ARG A 83 14.29 1.05 -12.97
CA ARG A 83 14.86 1.52 -14.22
C ARG A 83 14.67 0.49 -15.34
N ASP A 84 14.88 -0.79 -15.05
CA ASP A 84 14.68 -1.89 -16.01
C ASP A 84 13.22 -2.01 -16.45
N ALA A 85 12.28 -1.82 -15.51
CA ALA A 85 10.85 -1.81 -15.77
C ALA A 85 10.31 -0.45 -16.27
N PHE A 86 11.17 0.53 -16.56
CA PHE A 86 10.80 1.89 -17.01
C PHE A 86 9.78 2.61 -16.10
N LEU A 87 9.78 2.28 -14.80
CA LEU A 87 8.86 2.85 -13.81
C LEU A 87 9.29 4.24 -13.34
N THR A 88 10.59 4.55 -13.42
CA THR A 88 11.14 5.82 -12.96
C THR A 88 12.27 6.32 -13.86
N ASN A 89 12.26 7.63 -14.12
CA ASN A 89 13.24 8.30 -14.99
C ASN A 89 14.52 8.76 -14.26
N SER A 90 14.48 8.93 -12.94
CA SER A 90 15.64 9.39 -12.14
C SER A 90 15.55 8.94 -10.68
N GLU A 91 16.70 8.77 -10.02
CA GLU A 91 16.75 8.44 -8.59
C GLU A 91 16.02 9.48 -7.74
N ALA A 92 16.12 10.76 -8.08
CA ALA A 92 15.41 11.84 -7.38
C ALA A 92 13.88 11.62 -7.39
N THR A 93 13.31 11.25 -8.54
CA THR A 93 11.89 10.94 -8.66
C THR A 93 11.51 9.72 -7.82
N LEU A 94 12.35 8.68 -7.80
CA LEU A 94 12.13 7.50 -6.96
C LEU A 94 12.10 7.91 -5.48
N ARG A 95 13.07 8.70 -5.02
CA ARG A 95 13.16 9.16 -3.62
C ARG A 95 11.95 10.01 -3.22
N THR A 96 11.44 10.87 -4.10
CA THR A 96 10.19 11.59 -3.86
C THR A 96 9.04 10.60 -3.66
N GLN A 97 8.88 9.63 -4.57
CA GLN A 97 7.81 8.62 -4.46
C GLN A 97 7.91 7.79 -3.17
N LEU A 98 9.12 7.41 -2.77
CA LEU A 98 9.36 6.69 -1.53
C LEU A 98 9.09 7.56 -0.28
N THR A 99 9.33 8.86 -0.37
CA THR A 99 9.00 9.81 0.70
C THR A 99 7.48 9.87 0.90
N GLU A 100 6.70 9.96 -0.19
CA GLU A 100 5.24 9.90 -0.12
C GLU A 100 4.77 8.58 0.52
N PHE A 101 5.35 7.44 0.13
CA PHE A 101 5.03 6.15 0.74
C PHE A 101 5.33 6.12 2.24
N ARG A 102 6.42 6.76 2.66
CA ARG A 102 6.79 6.88 4.07
C ARG A 102 5.80 7.76 4.83
N ASP A 103 5.39 8.90 4.27
CA ASP A 103 4.43 9.81 4.89
C ASP A 103 3.04 9.16 5.04
N HIS A 104 2.67 8.30 4.09
CA HIS A 104 1.48 7.45 4.17
C HIS A 104 1.66 6.18 5.02
N LYS A 105 2.82 5.97 5.65
CA LYS A 105 3.16 4.79 6.47
C LYS A 105 3.03 3.46 5.71
N LEU A 106 3.18 3.49 4.39
CA LEU A 106 3.19 2.32 3.53
C LEU A 106 4.54 1.59 3.57
N ILE A 107 5.63 2.33 3.77
CA ILE A 107 6.97 1.78 3.89
C ILE A 107 7.72 2.41 5.08
N ASN A 108 8.72 1.69 5.56
CA ASN A 108 9.74 2.15 6.47
C ASN A 108 11.10 2.06 5.79
N MET A 109 11.87 3.14 5.90
CA MET A 109 13.27 3.18 5.52
C MET A 109 14.12 2.95 6.76
N ARG A 110 15.01 1.95 6.73
CA ARG A 110 15.96 1.64 7.81
C ARG A 110 17.36 1.59 7.21
N LYS A 111 18.38 1.83 8.03
CA LYS A 111 19.76 1.58 7.61
C LYS A 111 20.14 0.18 8.04
N GLY A 112 20.62 -0.63 7.10
CA GLY A 112 21.20 -1.94 7.39
C GLY A 112 22.56 -1.81 8.09
N PRO A 113 23.13 -2.93 8.56
CA PRO A 113 24.42 -2.96 9.24
C PRO A 113 25.57 -2.39 8.40
N ASP A 114 25.49 -2.50 7.08
CA ASP A 114 26.49 -1.97 6.13
C ASP A 114 26.25 -0.49 5.76
N GLY A 115 25.25 0.17 6.37
CA GLY A 115 24.86 1.55 6.07
C GLY A 115 23.92 1.71 4.88
N THR A 116 23.61 0.61 4.17
CA THR A 116 22.68 0.57 3.04
C THR A 116 21.26 0.93 3.48
N GLU A 117 20.55 1.74 2.68
CA GLU A 117 19.15 2.05 2.91
C GLU A 117 18.27 0.85 2.51
N MET A 118 17.57 0.28 3.48
CA MET A 118 16.68 -0.86 3.35
C MET A 118 15.22 -0.41 3.45
N LEU A 119 14.39 -0.88 2.51
CA LEU A 119 12.97 -0.57 2.38
C LEU A 119 12.14 -1.74 2.90
N VAL A 120 11.23 -1.46 3.83
CA VAL A 120 10.42 -2.49 4.51
C VAL A 120 8.97 -2.06 4.56
N ILE A 121 8.05 -2.92 4.14
CA ILE A 121 6.62 -2.68 4.33
C ILE A 121 6.25 -3.12 5.76
N PRO A 122 5.72 -2.24 6.62
CA PRO A 122 5.35 -2.56 8.00
C PRO A 122 4.02 -3.35 8.06
N MET A 123 3.95 -4.46 7.34
CA MET A 123 2.81 -5.36 7.27
C MET A 123 3.30 -6.81 7.36
N ASP A 124 2.55 -7.65 8.05
CA ASP A 124 2.77 -9.09 8.08
C ASP A 124 2.59 -9.70 6.69
N LYS A 125 3.30 -10.80 6.40
CA LYS A 125 3.23 -11.48 5.09
C LYS A 125 1.80 -11.83 4.66
N ASP A 126 0.95 -12.29 5.58
CA ASP A 126 -0.46 -12.62 5.31
C ASP A 126 -1.29 -11.38 4.94
N ALA A 127 -1.11 -10.28 5.68
CA ALA A 127 -1.78 -9.01 5.39
C ALA A 127 -1.30 -8.38 4.08
N LEU A 128 -0.01 -8.48 3.79
CA LEU A 128 0.60 -8.00 2.55
C LEU A 128 0.13 -8.82 1.34
N THR A 129 0.05 -10.14 1.46
CA THR A 129 -0.46 -11.02 0.39
C THR A 129 -1.90 -10.68 0.06
N LYS A 130 -2.78 -10.61 1.07
CA LYS A 130 -4.17 -10.19 0.89
C LYS A 130 -4.28 -8.80 0.29
N PHE A 131 -3.39 -7.90 0.68
CA PHE A 131 -3.37 -6.56 0.11
C PHE A 131 -3.02 -6.59 -1.38
N LEU A 132 -1.99 -7.34 -1.79
CA LEU A 132 -1.64 -7.49 -3.20
C LEU A 132 -2.77 -8.13 -4.02
N GLU A 133 -3.39 -9.21 -3.54
CA GLU A 133 -4.51 -9.85 -4.23
C GLU A 133 -5.68 -8.87 -4.47
N ASN A 134 -6.02 -8.07 -3.46
CA ASN A 134 -7.01 -7.03 -3.60
C ASN A 134 -6.54 -5.92 -4.55
N PHE A 135 -5.27 -5.56 -4.52
CA PHE A 135 -4.67 -4.53 -5.35
C PHE A 135 -4.71 -4.86 -6.85
N GLU A 136 -4.45 -6.11 -7.23
CA GLU A 136 -4.53 -6.55 -8.64
C GLU A 136 -5.96 -6.54 -9.16
N SER A 137 -6.94 -6.80 -8.28
CA SER A 137 -8.36 -6.86 -8.62
C SER A 137 -8.99 -5.51 -9.00
N PHE A 138 -8.26 -4.39 -8.81
CA PHE A 138 -8.72 -3.03 -9.15
C PHE A 138 -8.06 -2.46 -10.41
N CYS A 139 -7.27 -3.25 -11.14
CA CYS A 139 -6.74 -2.91 -12.46
C CYS A 139 -7.59 -3.54 -13.58
#